data_AF-A0AAN3MF08-F1
#
_entry.id   AF-A0AAN3MF08-F1
#
_cell.length_a   1.000
_cell.length_b   1.000
_cell.length_c   1.000
_cell.angle_alpha   90.00
_cell.angle_beta   90.00
_cell.angle_gamma   90.00
#
_symmetry.space_group_name_H-M   'P 1'
#
loop_
_entity.id
_entity.type
_entity.pdbx_description
1 polymer ?
#
loop_
_entity_poly.entity_id
_entity_poly.type
_entity_poly.pdbx_seq_one_letter_code
_entity_poly.pdbx_strand_id
1 'polypeptide(L)' 'MQRELEQLPQLLEDLEAKLEALQTQVADASFFSQPHEQTQKVLADMAAAEQELEQAFERWEYLEALKNGG' A
#
# COMPACT_ATOMS: atom_id res chain seq x y z
N MET A 1 -19.24 4.30 -7.25
CA MET A 1 -19.36 2.87 -6.91
C MET A 1 -18.78 1.98 -8.02
N GLN A 2 -19.43 1.74 -9.17
CA GLN A 2 -18.86 0.86 -10.22
C GLN A 2 -17.46 1.29 -10.69
N ARG A 3 -17.27 2.56 -11.09
CA ARG A 3 -15.94 3.07 -11.49
C ARG A 3 -14.88 3.00 -10.41
N GLU A 4 -15.29 3.15 -9.15
CA GLU A 4 -14.37 3.13 -8.01
C GLU A 4 -13.91 1.70 -7.73
N LEU A 5 -14.85 0.75 -7.76
CA LEU A 5 -14.60 -0.68 -7.67
C LEU A 5 -13.71 -1.21 -8.81
N GLU A 6 -13.84 -0.67 -10.03
CA GLU A 6 -12.99 -1.02 -11.18
C GLU A 6 -11.55 -0.51 -11.04
N GLN A 7 -11.34 0.58 -10.29
CA GLN A 7 -10.02 1.19 -10.09
C GLN A 7 -9.27 0.63 -8.88
N LEU A 8 -10.00 0.15 -7.87
CA LEU A 8 -9.41 -0.38 -6.65
C LEU A 8 -8.46 -1.57 -6.86
N PRO A 9 -8.73 -2.56 -7.73
CA PRO A 9 -7.78 -3.64 -7.98
C PRO A 9 -6.42 -3.14 -8.46
N GLN A 10 -6.39 -2.18 -9.39
CA GLN A 10 -5.13 -1.60 -9.86
C GLN A 10 -4.42 -0.82 -8.74
N LEU A 11 -5.17 -0.07 -7.93
CA LEU A 11 -4.60 0.64 -6.78
C LEU A 11 -3.99 -0.33 -5.76
N LEU A 12 -4.66 -1.45 -5.48
CA LEU A 12 -4.16 -2.51 -4.61
C LEU A 12 -2.86 -3.11 -5.15
N GLU A 13 -2.82 -3.50 -6.42
CA GLU A 13 -1.61 -4.01 -7.07
C GLU A 13 -0.44 -3.01 -7.01
N ASP A 14 -0.71 -1.73 -7.28
CA ASP A 14 0.30 -0.67 -7.23
C ASP A 14 0.85 -0.47 -5.80
N LEU A 15 -0.02 -0.54 -4.79
CA LEU A 15 0.35 -0.42 -3.38
C LEU A 15 1.13 -1.63 -2.88
N GLU A 16 0.75 -2.84 -3.29
CA GLU A 16 1.49 -4.07 -3.00
C GLU A 16 2.90 -4.02 -3.60
N ALA A 17 3.02 -3.64 -4.89
CA ALA A 17 4.33 -3.52 -5.55
C ALA A 17 5.20 -2.43 -4.91
N LYS A 18 4.60 -1.29 -4.53
CA LYS A 18 5.30 -0.22 -3.79
C LYS A 18 5.79 -0.71 -2.44
N LEU A 19 4.96 -1.44 -1.71
CA LEU A 19 5.31 -1.99 -0.40
C LEU A 19 6.45 -3.00 -0.51
N GLU A 20 6.40 -3.92 -1.47
CA GLU A 20 7.47 -4.88 -1.73
C GLU A 20 8.80 -4.18 -2.05
N ALA A 21 8.77 -3.12 -2.87
CA ALA A 21 9.95 -2.34 -3.20
C ALA A 21 10.54 -1.60 -1.97
N LEU A 22 9.69 -1.09 -1.08
CA LEU A 22 10.11 -0.43 0.16
C LEU A 22 10.67 -1.45 1.16
N GLN A 23 10.01 -2.59 1.33
CA GLN A 23 10.49 -3.68 2.18
C GLN A 23 11.83 -4.23 1.69
N THR A 24 12.03 -4.37 0.38
CA THR A 24 13.32 -4.77 -0.22
C THR A 24 14.42 -3.77 0.11
N GLN A 25 14.13 -2.46 0.04
CA GLN A 25 15.08 -1.43 0.44
C GLN A 25 15.44 -1.51 1.93
N VAL A 26 14.45 -1.71 2.80
CA VAL A 26 14.66 -1.83 4.26
C VAL A 26 15.43 -3.09 4.62
N ALA A 27 15.27 -4.18 3.86
CA ALA A 27 15.99 -5.43 4.04
C ALA A 27 17.47 -5.37 3.62
N ASP A 28 17.88 -4.35 2.86
CA ASP A 28 19.27 -4.16 2.47
C ASP A 28 20.15 -3.83 3.70
N ALA A 29 21.26 -4.54 3.86
CA ALA A 29 22.15 -4.39 5.02
C ALA A 29 22.76 -2.97 5.14
N SER A 30 22.84 -2.22 4.03
CA SER A 30 23.34 -0.85 4.01
C SER A 30 22.26 0.18 4.36
N PHE A 31 20.97 -0.19 4.37
CA PHE A 31 19.86 0.72 4.58
C PHE A 31 20.02 1.54 5.85
N PHE A 32 20.21 0.89 7.00
CA PHE A 32 20.37 1.56 8.28
C PHE A 32 21.72 2.29 8.44
N SER A 33 22.62 2.17 7.46
CA SER A 33 23.86 2.96 7.38
C SER A 33 23.69 4.30 6.63
N GLN A 34 22.54 4.52 5.99
CA GLN A 34 22.19 5.77 5.32
C GLN A 34 21.86 6.88 6.33
N PRO A 35 21.83 8.16 5.91
CA PRO A 35 21.41 9.26 6.78
C PRO A 35 20.02 9.01 7.37
N HIS A 36 19.84 9.35 8.65
CA HIS A 36 18.59 9.12 9.39
C HIS A 36 17.36 9.72 8.68
N GLU A 37 17.49 10.89 8.06
CA GLU A 37 16.41 11.50 7.29
C GLU A 37 15.94 10.62 6.12
N GLN A 38 16.86 9.94 5.45
CA GLN A 38 16.53 9.04 4.34
C GLN A 38 15.87 7.75 4.84
N THR A 39 16.42 7.14 5.89
CA THR A 39 15.85 5.91 6.45
C THR A 39 14.47 6.15 7.06
N GLN A 40 14.29 7.26 7.80
CA GLN A 40 13.00 7.67 8.33
C GLN A 40 11.98 7.91 7.22
N LYS A 41 12.38 8.54 6.12
CA LYS A 41 11.48 8.77 4.98
C LYS A 41 11.00 7.44 4.40
N VAL A 42 11.91 6.49 4.14
CA VAL A 42 11.53 5.19 3.57
C VAL A 42 10.65 4.39 4.53
N LEU A 43 10.95 4.39 5.84
CA LEU A 43 10.11 3.73 6.85
C LEU A 43 8.72 4.37 6.96
N ALA A 44 8.63 5.70 6.87
CA ALA A 44 7.36 6.41 6.86
C ALA A 44 6.56 6.12 5.58
N ASP A 45 7.22 6.11 4.43
CA ASP A 45 6.61 5.76 3.14
C ASP A 45 6.09 4.32 3.15
N MET A 46 6.79 3.39 3.82
CA MET A 46 6.38 1.99 3.99
C MET A 46 5.14 1.88 4.86
N ALA A 47 5.15 2.49 6.05
CA ALA A 47 3.98 2.49 6.95
C ALA A 47 2.75 3.15 6.30
N ALA A 48 2.95 4.23 5.53
CA ALA A 48 1.88 4.88 4.79
C ALA A 48 1.30 3.96 3.69
N ALA A 49 2.16 3.25 2.94
CA ALA A 49 1.71 2.30 1.94
C ALA A 49 0.92 1.12 2.54
N GLU A 50 1.36 0.60 3.70
CA GLU A 50 0.62 -0.44 4.43
C GLU A 50 -0.77 0.03 4.85
N GLN A 51 -0.87 1.23 5.44
CA GLN A 51 -2.17 1.80 5.83
C GLN A 51 -3.08 2.09 4.64
N GLU A 52 -2.52 2.56 3.52
CA GLU A 52 -3.28 2.84 2.31
C GLU A 52 -3.80 1.54 1.67
N LEU A 53 -2.99 0.49 1.69
CA LEU A 53 -3.37 -0.84 1.20
C LEU A 53 -4.54 -1.42 2.01
N GLU A 54 -4.46 -1.38 3.35
CA GLU A 54 -5.54 -1.83 4.23
C GLU A 54 -6.85 -1.08 3.97
N GLN A 55 -6.79 0.26 3.89
CA GLN A 55 -7.97 1.09 3.60
C GLN A 55 -8.56 0.81 2.22
N ALA A 56 -7.72 0.61 1.20
CA ALA A 56 -8.16 0.28 -0.14
C ALA A 56 -8.84 -1.11 -0.18
N PHE A 57 -8.32 -2.08 0.57
CA PHE A 57 -8.93 -3.40 0.71
C PHE A 57 -10.29 -3.33 1.40
N GLU A 58 -10.39 -2.69 2.57
CA GLU A 58 -11.66 -2.50 3.28
C GLU A 58 -12.70 -1.82 2.39
N ARG A 59 -12.27 -0.81 1.62
CA ARG A 59 -13.14 -0.11 0.68
C ARG A 59 -13.62 -1.03 -0.45
N TRP A 60 -12.73 -1.84 -1.00
CA TRP A 60 -13.07 -2.79 -2.05
C TRP A 60 -14.07 -3.84 -1.54
N GLU A 61 -13.83 -4.43 -0.37
CA GLU A 61 -14.73 -5.39 0.26
C GLU A 61 -16.12 -4.78 0.52
N TYR A 62 -16.17 -3.55 1.04
CA TYR A 62 -17.41 -2.82 1.25
C TYR A 62 -18.20 -2.62 -0.06
N LEU A 63 -17.52 -2.20 -1.13
CA LEU A 63 -18.15 -1.97 -2.43
C LEU A 63 -18.61 -3.27 -3.10
N GLU A 64 -17.83 -4.35 -2.99
CA GLU A 64 -18.24 -5.69 -3.45
C GLU A 64 -19.47 -6.18 -2.67
N ALA A 65 -19.50 -6.01 -1.34
CA ALA A 65 -20.64 -6.38 -0.51
C ALA A 65 -21.91 -5.62 -0.91
N LEU A 66 -21.81 -4.31 -1.18
CA LEU A 66 -22.93 -3.51 -1.68
C LEU A 66 -23.41 -3.95 -3.07
N LYS A 67 -22.50 -4.34 -3.95
CA LYS A 67 -22.81 -4.81 -5.31
C LYS A 67 -23.46 -6.20 -5.31
N ASN A 68 -23.01 -7.08 -4.42
CA ASN A 68 -23.47 -8.48 -4.36
C ASN A 68 -24.65 -8.70 -3.39
N GLY A 69 -24.91 -7.75 -2.48
CA GLY A 69 -25.98 -7.81 -1.47
C GLY A 69 -27.10 -6.78 -1.66
N GLY A 70 -27.09 -6.02 -2.76
CA GLY A 70 -28.16 -5.11 -3.18
C GLY A 70 -29.18 -5.74 -4.12
#